data_AF-A0A8H7FX35-F1
#
_entry.id   AF-A0A8H7FX35-F1
#
_cell.length_a   1.000
_cell.length_b   1.000
_cell.length_c   1.000
_cell.angle_alpha   90.00
_cell.angle_beta   90.00
_cell.angle_gamma   90.00
#
_symmetry.space_group_name_H-M   'P 1'
#
loop_
_entity.id
_entity.type
_entity.pdbx_description
1 polymer ?
#
loop_
_entity_poly.entity_id
_entity_poly.type
_entity_poly.pdbx_seq_one_letter_code
_entity_poly.pdbx_strand_id
1 'polypeptide(L)'
;MAAMTDKPNTETTVQEPSSITEATAPFDDVDADVILRSSDNVDFRVFKLLLSMSSPFFKDMFSLPQGAKMVVDGGGETKDELPVVPVSETAKILRLLLSMCYPLSATKQPALDDIEDVELLLDATIKYSCEGVEKRVSEALVTPHLLRDNPVRVFTIACRHKMDAEARAAAKATLLQPSILEGPCGPSIQLHDGRAECRRRFVVVSTGPSKCSTSTVLCVLQENE
;
A
#
# COMPACT_ATOMS: atom_id res chain seq x y z
N MET A 1 -62.13 11.49 10.42
CA MET A 1 -61.80 10.54 9.33
C MET A 1 -60.32 10.72 9.00
N ALA A 2 -59.67 9.60 8.69
CA ALA A 2 -58.23 9.39 8.43
C ALA A 2 -57.59 10.43 7.46
N ALA A 3 -56.28 10.62 7.33
CA ALA A 3 -55.14 9.69 7.40
C ALA A 3 -53.82 10.53 7.46
N MET A 4 -52.79 10.10 8.18
CA MET A 4 -51.53 9.50 7.66
C MET A 4 -50.49 10.49 7.09
N THR A 5 -49.46 10.70 7.92
CA THR A 5 -48.00 10.76 7.64
C THR A 5 -47.50 10.59 6.20
N ASP A 6 -46.57 11.44 5.76
CA ASP A 6 -45.18 11.01 5.55
C ASP A 6 -44.17 12.18 5.61
N LYS A 7 -42.94 11.85 5.98
CA LYS A 7 -41.78 12.72 6.29
C LYS A 7 -40.78 12.68 5.10
N PRO A 8 -39.56 13.21 5.24
CA PRO A 8 -38.96 14.22 4.37
C PRO A 8 -38.34 13.72 3.06
N ASN A 9 -38.18 14.65 2.11
CA ASN A 9 -37.45 14.48 0.85
C ASN A 9 -35.99 14.08 1.10
N THR A 10 -35.61 12.97 0.47
CA THR A 10 -34.25 12.44 0.36
C THR A 10 -33.36 13.42 -0.39
N GLU A 11 -32.30 13.91 0.25
CA GLU A 11 -31.14 14.52 -0.42
C GLU A 11 -30.44 13.42 -1.23
N THR A 12 -30.77 13.33 -2.51
CA THR A 12 -29.94 12.64 -3.50
C THR A 12 -28.79 13.58 -3.86
N THR A 13 -27.67 13.43 -3.16
CA THR A 13 -26.38 13.99 -3.59
C THR A 13 -25.98 13.30 -4.89
N VAL A 14 -26.27 13.95 -6.01
CA VAL A 14 -25.74 13.58 -7.33
C VAL A 14 -24.26 13.97 -7.33
N GLN A 15 -23.36 12.99 -7.23
CA GLN A 15 -21.93 13.19 -7.48
C GLN A 15 -21.73 13.51 -8.97
N GLU A 16 -21.12 14.67 -9.26
CA GLU A 16 -20.63 15.03 -10.60
C GLU A 16 -19.64 13.97 -11.11
N PRO A 17 -19.63 13.64 -12.41
CA PRO A 17 -18.64 12.72 -12.97
C PRO A 17 -17.24 13.32 -12.81
N SER A 18 -16.39 12.65 -12.03
CA SER A 18 -14.98 13.01 -11.83
C SER A 18 -14.25 13.03 -13.17
N SER A 19 -13.89 14.23 -13.65
CA SER A 19 -13.20 14.44 -14.92
C SER A 19 -11.88 13.67 -14.96
N ILE A 20 -11.64 12.92 -16.04
CA ILE A 20 -10.36 12.26 -16.29
C ILE A 20 -9.28 13.30 -16.59
N THR A 21 -8.09 13.13 -16.01
CA THR A 21 -6.93 14.01 -16.18
C THR A 21 -5.70 13.22 -16.65
N GLU A 22 -4.71 13.91 -17.22
CA GLU A 22 -3.43 13.29 -17.63
C GLU A 22 -2.38 13.41 -16.52
N ALA A 23 -1.58 12.37 -16.33
CA ALA A 23 -0.36 12.46 -15.57
C ALA A 23 0.65 13.39 -16.27
N THR A 24 1.50 14.07 -15.51
CA THR A 24 2.63 14.83 -16.06
C THR A 24 3.84 13.93 -16.30
N ALA A 25 4.86 14.48 -16.96
CA ALA A 25 6.17 13.87 -17.15
C ALA A 25 6.69 13.08 -15.92
N PRO A 26 7.33 11.91 -16.15
CA PRO A 26 7.61 11.30 -17.46
C PRO A 26 6.48 10.38 -17.98
N PHE A 27 5.26 10.49 -17.45
CA PHE A 27 4.14 9.58 -17.78
C PHE A 27 3.11 10.22 -18.73
N ASP A 28 3.56 11.17 -19.55
CA ASP A 28 2.82 11.88 -20.60
C ASP A 28 3.40 11.62 -22.01
N ASP A 29 4.26 10.60 -22.16
CA ASP A 29 4.94 10.31 -23.41
C ASP A 29 3.97 9.83 -24.50
N VAL A 30 4.02 10.48 -25.67
CA VAL A 30 3.15 10.18 -26.80
C VAL A 30 3.47 8.84 -27.46
N ASP A 31 4.69 8.35 -27.30
CA ASP A 31 5.15 7.07 -27.87
C ASP A 31 4.77 5.86 -27.00
N ALA A 32 4.13 6.08 -25.85
CA ALA A 32 3.63 5.02 -24.98
C ALA A 32 2.62 4.10 -25.69
N ASP A 33 2.55 2.83 -25.27
CA ASP A 33 1.75 1.79 -25.93
C ASP A 33 0.60 1.23 -25.07
N VAL A 34 0.40 1.79 -23.87
CA VAL A 34 -0.74 1.53 -22.97
C VAL A 34 -0.97 2.70 -22.02
N ILE A 35 -2.22 2.90 -21.62
CA ILE A 35 -2.61 3.85 -20.56
C ILE A 35 -3.03 3.06 -19.32
N LEU A 36 -2.45 3.37 -18.16
CA LEU A 36 -2.97 2.92 -16.87
C LEU A 36 -3.82 4.04 -16.26
N ARG A 37 -5.09 3.77 -15.96
CA ARG A 37 -5.96 4.73 -15.28
C ARG A 37 -6.03 4.43 -13.79
N SER A 38 -5.58 5.37 -12.98
CA SER A 38 -5.70 5.34 -11.52
C SER A 38 -7.16 5.42 -11.04
N SER A 39 -7.40 5.04 -9.78
CA SER A 39 -8.75 5.03 -9.20
C SER A 39 -9.35 6.44 -9.00
N ASP A 40 -8.53 7.47 -9.02
CA ASP A 40 -8.87 8.89 -9.01
C ASP A 40 -8.82 9.52 -10.42
N ASN A 41 -8.99 8.70 -11.47
CA ASN A 41 -9.16 9.11 -12.87
C ASN A 41 -7.98 9.91 -13.47
N VAL A 42 -6.75 9.61 -13.07
CA VAL A 42 -5.54 10.11 -13.73
C VAL A 42 -4.98 9.03 -14.66
N ASP A 43 -4.77 9.40 -15.93
CA ASP A 43 -4.23 8.53 -16.98
C ASP A 43 -2.70 8.65 -17.05
N PHE A 44 -2.03 7.51 -16.95
CA PHE A 44 -0.57 7.39 -17.05
C PHE A 44 -0.21 6.69 -18.35
N ARG A 45 0.47 7.39 -19.26
CA ARG A 45 1.03 6.82 -20.49
C ARG A 45 2.31 6.08 -20.14
N VAL A 46 2.35 4.77 -20.40
CA VAL A 46 3.47 3.90 -20.02
C VAL A 46 3.82 2.91 -21.14
N PHE A 47 5.05 2.40 -21.10
CA PHE A 47 5.54 1.36 -22.01
C PHE A 47 5.35 -0.04 -21.41
N LYS A 48 4.62 -0.90 -22.12
CA LYS A 48 4.39 -2.31 -21.78
C LYS A 48 5.70 -3.04 -21.53
N LEU A 49 6.73 -2.78 -22.33
CA LEU A 49 8.04 -3.42 -22.20
C LEU A 49 8.67 -3.14 -20.83
N LEU A 50 8.77 -1.87 -20.42
CA LEU A 50 9.38 -1.48 -19.15
C LEU A 50 8.62 -2.06 -17.96
N LEU A 51 7.29 -2.03 -18.03
CA LEU A 51 6.45 -2.58 -16.98
C LEU A 51 6.51 -4.11 -16.93
N SER A 52 6.54 -4.79 -18.08
CA SER A 52 6.70 -6.25 -18.18
C SER A 52 8.03 -6.76 -17.64
N MET A 53 9.11 -5.97 -17.79
CA MET A 53 10.42 -6.29 -17.22
C MET A 53 10.42 -6.17 -15.69
N SER A 54 9.57 -5.30 -15.14
CA SER A 54 9.47 -5.04 -13.70
C SER A 54 8.40 -5.87 -13.00
N SER A 55 7.48 -6.47 -13.76
CA SER A 55 6.27 -7.13 -13.24
C SER A 55 5.87 -8.31 -14.12
N PRO A 56 5.98 -9.56 -13.61
CA PRO A 56 5.40 -10.73 -14.24
C PRO A 56 3.89 -10.61 -14.43
N PHE A 57 3.19 -9.98 -13.47
CA PHE A 57 1.74 -9.74 -13.57
C PHE A 57 1.39 -8.95 -14.84
N PHE A 58 2.06 -7.82 -15.06
CA PHE A 58 1.80 -6.99 -16.23
C PHE A 58 2.26 -7.68 -17.52
N LYS A 59 3.38 -8.40 -17.49
CA LYS A 59 3.84 -9.21 -18.62
C LYS A 59 2.77 -10.22 -19.06
N ASP A 60 2.23 -10.96 -18.11
CA ASP A 60 1.18 -11.96 -18.38
C ASP A 60 -0.09 -11.27 -18.88
N MET A 61 -0.54 -10.20 -18.22
CA MET A 61 -1.71 -9.42 -18.63
C MET A 61 -1.61 -8.88 -20.07
N PHE A 62 -0.43 -8.38 -20.46
CA PHE A 62 -0.20 -7.86 -21.82
C PHE A 62 -0.04 -8.96 -22.86
N SER A 63 0.34 -10.18 -22.47
CA SER A 63 0.48 -11.33 -23.36
C SER A 63 -0.86 -11.97 -23.77
N LEU A 64 -1.93 -11.70 -23.01
CA LEU A 64 -3.25 -12.24 -23.31
C LEU A 64 -3.76 -11.68 -24.65
N PRO A 65 -4.35 -12.52 -25.53
CA PRO A 65 -4.95 -12.05 -26.78
C PRO A 65 -6.04 -11.02 -26.49
N GLN A 66 -5.71 -9.73 -26.61
CA GLN A 66 -6.64 -8.63 -26.37
C GLN A 66 -7.84 -8.65 -27.35
N GLY A 67 -7.70 -9.39 -28.46
CA GLY A 67 -8.68 -9.50 -29.55
C GLY A 67 -9.94 -10.32 -29.28
N ALA A 68 -10.10 -10.97 -28.12
CA ALA A 68 -11.29 -11.81 -27.83
C ALA A 68 -12.01 -11.46 -26.51
N LYS A 69 -11.63 -10.38 -25.81
CA LYS A 69 -12.39 -9.90 -24.65
C LYS A 69 -12.89 -8.46 -24.79
N MET A 70 -12.17 -7.60 -25.50
CA MET A 70 -12.65 -6.23 -25.73
C MET A 70 -13.67 -6.12 -26.88
N VAL A 71 -13.61 -7.02 -27.87
CA VAL A 71 -14.44 -6.93 -29.09
C VAL A 71 -15.76 -7.69 -28.98
N VAL A 72 -15.86 -8.70 -28.13
CA VAL A 72 -17.08 -9.53 -27.98
C VAL A 72 -18.06 -9.02 -26.92
N ASP A 73 -17.59 -8.20 -25.96
CA ASP A 73 -18.44 -7.56 -24.94
C ASP A 73 -18.48 -6.02 -25.03
N GLY A 74 -17.92 -5.41 -26.10
CA GLY A 74 -18.03 -3.96 -26.34
C GLY A 74 -17.48 -3.05 -25.21
N GLY A 75 -16.59 -3.57 -24.34
CA GLY A 75 -16.26 -2.94 -23.05
C GLY A 75 -14.79 -2.61 -22.81
N GLY A 76 -13.95 -2.63 -23.84
CA GLY A 76 -12.56 -2.16 -23.72
C GLY A 76 -12.47 -0.66 -23.98
N GLU A 77 -12.14 0.13 -22.97
CA GLU A 77 -11.89 1.55 -23.17
C GLU A 77 -10.57 1.76 -23.93
N THR A 78 -10.64 2.56 -24.99
CA THR A 78 -9.46 3.02 -25.73
C THR A 78 -9.42 4.53 -25.72
N LYS A 79 -8.20 5.08 -25.70
CA LYS A 79 -7.94 6.51 -25.74
C LYS A 79 -6.70 6.75 -26.59
N ASP A 80 -6.82 7.60 -27.60
CA ASP A 80 -5.76 7.85 -28.58
C ASP A 80 -5.23 6.56 -29.23
N GLU A 81 -6.15 5.63 -29.54
CA GLU A 81 -5.85 4.29 -30.08
C GLU A 81 -5.09 3.36 -29.12
N LEU A 82 -4.79 3.81 -27.90
CA LEU A 82 -4.16 3.01 -26.86
C LEU A 82 -5.21 2.32 -25.98
N PRO A 83 -4.97 1.07 -25.54
CA PRO A 83 -5.81 0.41 -24.55
C PRO A 83 -5.67 1.12 -23.19
N VAL A 84 -6.80 1.38 -22.54
CA VAL A 84 -6.85 1.91 -21.17
C VAL A 84 -7.09 0.75 -20.20
N VAL A 85 -6.20 0.60 -19.22
CA VAL A 85 -6.29 -0.41 -18.17
C VAL A 85 -6.56 0.28 -16.83
N PRO A 86 -7.76 0.14 -16.25
CA PRO A 86 -8.03 0.69 -14.93
C PRO A 86 -7.27 -0.09 -13.85
N VAL A 87 -6.74 0.64 -12.86
CA VAL A 87 -6.06 0.11 -11.68
C VAL A 87 -6.71 0.67 -10.41
N SER A 88 -6.48 0.03 -9.25
CA SER A 88 -7.15 0.44 -8.00
C SER A 88 -6.37 1.50 -7.22
N GLU A 89 -5.11 1.69 -7.58
CA GLU A 89 -4.18 2.60 -6.94
C GLU A 89 -4.52 4.04 -7.32
N THR A 90 -4.41 4.93 -6.34
CA THR A 90 -4.49 6.37 -6.58
C THR A 90 -3.32 6.81 -7.46
N ALA A 91 -3.46 7.95 -8.12
CA ALA A 91 -2.42 8.53 -8.96
C ALA A 91 -1.10 8.71 -8.21
N LYS A 92 -1.16 9.03 -6.92
CA LYS A 92 0.01 9.16 -6.05
C LYS A 92 0.78 7.84 -5.93
N ILE A 93 0.10 6.76 -5.53
CA ILE A 93 0.73 5.45 -5.33
C ILE A 93 1.18 4.84 -6.67
N LEU A 94 0.36 4.99 -7.72
CA LEU A 94 0.70 4.53 -9.06
C LEU A 94 1.94 5.25 -9.59
N ARG A 95 2.06 6.58 -9.40
CA ARG A 95 3.26 7.35 -9.75
C ARG A 95 4.50 6.82 -9.02
N LEU A 96 4.40 6.54 -7.72
CA LEU A 96 5.52 6.00 -6.94
C LEU A 96 5.96 4.64 -7.50
N LEU A 97 5.03 3.71 -7.72
CA LEU A 97 5.30 2.39 -8.26
C LEU A 97 5.96 2.48 -9.64
N LEU A 98 5.37 3.25 -10.57
CA LEU A 98 5.90 3.42 -11.92
C LEU A 98 7.28 4.08 -11.90
N SER A 99 7.50 5.08 -11.05
CA SER A 99 8.81 5.75 -10.93
C SER A 99 9.91 4.79 -10.51
N MET A 100 9.56 3.76 -9.72
CA MET A 100 10.48 2.72 -9.30
C MET A 100 10.70 1.66 -10.39
N CYS A 101 9.69 1.36 -11.23
CA CYS A 101 9.80 0.40 -12.33
C CYS A 101 10.62 0.94 -13.53
N TYR A 102 10.75 2.26 -13.64
CA TYR A 102 11.43 2.90 -14.76
C TYR A 102 12.92 3.10 -14.50
N PRO A 103 13.76 3.18 -15.56
CA PRO A 103 15.17 3.52 -15.42
C PRO A 103 15.38 4.89 -14.77
N LEU A 104 16.42 5.00 -13.94
CA LEU A 104 16.78 6.26 -13.25
C LEU A 104 17.13 7.42 -14.19
N SER A 105 17.41 7.13 -15.47
CA SER A 105 17.60 8.15 -16.50
C SER A 105 16.29 8.81 -16.95
N ALA A 106 15.16 8.13 -16.74
CA ALA A 106 13.83 8.62 -17.09
C ALA A 106 13.05 9.14 -15.87
N THR A 107 13.25 8.52 -14.70
CA THR A 107 12.55 8.88 -13.46
C THR A 107 13.52 9.21 -12.34
N LYS A 108 13.14 10.17 -11.49
CA LYS A 108 13.82 10.37 -10.21
C LYS A 108 13.33 9.32 -9.22
N GLN A 109 14.26 8.75 -8.45
CA GLN A 109 13.92 7.88 -7.31
C GLN A 109 13.02 8.66 -6.33
N PRO A 110 11.80 8.17 -6.04
CA PRO A 110 10.91 8.87 -5.13
C PRO A 110 11.45 8.80 -3.70
N ALA A 111 11.20 9.87 -2.93
CA ALA A 111 11.37 9.83 -1.49
C ALA A 111 10.19 9.07 -0.86
N LEU A 112 10.48 8.24 0.12
CA LEU A 112 9.53 7.37 0.80
C LEU A 112 9.49 7.73 2.29
N ASP A 113 9.05 8.95 2.57
CA ASP A 113 9.11 9.55 3.91
C ASP A 113 7.79 9.41 4.70
N ASP A 114 6.69 9.15 4.00
CA ASP A 114 5.35 9.00 4.55
C ASP A 114 5.02 7.50 4.71
N ILE A 115 4.70 7.09 5.93
CA ILE A 115 4.54 5.66 6.25
C ILE A 115 3.27 5.07 5.64
N GLU A 116 2.20 5.87 5.48
CA GLU A 116 0.99 5.48 4.77
C GLU A 116 1.28 5.21 3.30
N ASP A 117 2.02 6.10 2.62
CA ASP A 117 2.43 5.89 1.24
C ASP A 117 3.30 4.64 1.08
N VAL A 118 4.23 4.41 2.00
CA VAL A 118 5.09 3.21 2.01
C VAL A 118 4.27 1.93 2.14
N GLU A 119 3.29 1.92 3.05
CA GLU A 119 2.39 0.78 3.26
C GLU A 119 1.57 0.48 2.00
N LEU A 120 0.92 1.49 1.44
CA LEU A 120 0.11 1.36 0.22
C LEU A 120 0.96 0.98 -1.00
N LEU A 121 2.18 1.52 -1.10
CA LEU A 121 3.11 1.16 -2.15
C LEU A 121 3.58 -0.29 -2.00
N LEU A 122 3.88 -0.76 -0.78
CA LEU A 122 4.25 -2.14 -0.52
C LEU A 122 3.11 -3.10 -0.93
N ASP A 123 1.87 -2.80 -0.56
CA ASP A 123 0.68 -3.54 -1.00
C ASP A 123 0.59 -3.61 -2.53
N ALA A 124 0.82 -2.49 -3.22
CA ALA A 124 0.82 -2.43 -4.68
C ALA A 124 1.96 -3.26 -5.31
N THR A 125 3.17 -3.25 -4.72
CA THR A 125 4.30 -4.05 -5.24
C THR A 125 4.03 -5.54 -5.18
N ILE A 126 3.38 -6.02 -4.11
CA ILE A 126 2.99 -7.43 -3.97
C ILE A 126 1.89 -7.78 -4.96
N LYS A 127 0.85 -6.92 -5.05
CA LYS A 127 -0.27 -7.09 -5.99
C LYS A 127 0.20 -7.21 -7.44
N TYR A 128 1.16 -6.41 -7.84
CA TYR A 128 1.72 -6.40 -9.19
C TYR A 128 2.99 -7.25 -9.34
N SER A 129 3.36 -8.03 -8.32
CA SER A 129 4.53 -8.90 -8.35
C SER A 129 5.82 -8.19 -8.76
N CYS A 130 6.02 -6.96 -8.27
CA CYS A 130 7.20 -6.13 -8.55
C CYS A 130 8.30 -6.39 -7.51
N GLU A 131 8.86 -7.60 -7.45
CA GLU A 131 9.80 -8.05 -6.41
C GLU A 131 11.01 -7.10 -6.21
N GLY A 132 11.57 -6.58 -7.30
CA GLY A 132 12.69 -5.63 -7.24
C GLY A 132 12.30 -4.24 -6.68
N VAL A 133 11.03 -3.86 -6.80
CA VAL A 133 10.49 -2.64 -6.17
C VAL A 133 10.15 -2.95 -4.71
N GLU A 134 9.49 -4.07 -4.44
CA GLU A 134 9.15 -4.55 -3.10
C GLU A 134 10.38 -4.51 -2.19
N LYS A 135 11.50 -5.12 -2.61
CA LYS A 135 12.75 -5.11 -1.84
C LYS A 135 13.24 -3.70 -1.50
N ARG A 136 13.14 -2.74 -2.42
CA ARG A 136 13.55 -1.35 -2.17
C ARG A 136 12.61 -0.63 -1.21
N VAL A 137 11.31 -0.91 -1.29
CA VAL A 137 10.31 -0.38 -0.35
C VAL A 137 10.53 -0.96 1.04
N SER A 138 10.89 -2.24 1.14
CA SER A 138 11.27 -2.92 2.38
C SER A 138 12.51 -2.31 3.03
N GLU A 139 13.53 -1.98 2.25
CA GLU A 139 14.72 -1.27 2.73
C GLU A 139 14.38 0.16 3.19
N ALA A 140 13.47 0.84 2.49
CA ALA A 140 13.01 2.18 2.88
C ALA A 140 12.22 2.15 4.20
N LEU A 141 11.42 1.12 4.43
CA LEU A 141 10.59 0.92 5.62
C LEU A 141 11.40 0.92 6.92
N VAL A 142 12.67 0.50 6.87
CA VAL A 142 13.60 0.46 8.03
C VAL A 142 14.61 1.61 8.05
N THR A 143 14.37 2.67 7.29
CA THR A 143 15.22 3.86 7.35
C THR A 143 15.15 4.52 8.75
N PRO A 144 16.23 5.20 9.19
CA PRO A 144 16.28 5.77 10.55
C PRO A 144 15.15 6.75 10.87
N HIS A 145 14.64 7.48 9.89
CA HIS A 145 13.56 8.45 10.11
C HIS A 145 12.22 7.73 10.33
N LEU A 146 11.84 6.75 9.51
CA LEU A 146 10.61 5.98 9.72
C LEU A 146 10.66 5.15 11.01
N LEU A 147 11.80 4.54 11.32
CA LEU A 147 11.98 3.80 12.57
C LEU A 147 11.92 4.69 13.82
N ARG A 148 12.37 5.94 13.72
CA ARG A 148 12.27 6.90 14.82
C ARG A 148 10.86 7.44 14.96
N ASP A 149 10.21 7.79 13.85
CA ASP A 149 8.96 8.53 13.89
C ASP A 149 7.75 7.60 14.01
N ASN A 150 7.86 6.35 13.52
CA ASN A 150 6.77 5.39 13.41
C ASN A 150 7.13 3.92 13.78
N PRO A 151 7.93 3.62 14.83
CA PRO A 151 8.46 2.28 15.07
C PRO A 151 7.38 1.19 15.21
N VAL A 152 6.27 1.49 15.88
CA VAL A 152 5.16 0.53 16.07
C VAL A 152 4.46 0.23 14.75
N ARG A 153 4.22 1.24 13.91
CA ARG A 153 3.59 1.05 12.60
C ARG A 153 4.49 0.27 11.66
N VAL A 154 5.77 0.61 11.63
CA VAL A 154 6.78 -0.14 10.87
C VAL A 154 6.78 -1.61 11.31
N PHE A 155 6.72 -1.88 12.61
CA PHE A 155 6.63 -3.24 13.14
C PHE A 155 5.36 -3.96 12.65
N THR A 156 4.19 -3.31 12.74
CA THR A 156 2.91 -3.88 12.28
C THR A 156 2.93 -4.20 10.79
N ILE A 157 3.42 -3.28 9.95
CA ILE A 157 3.55 -3.47 8.50
C ILE A 157 4.48 -4.66 8.25
N ALA A 158 5.68 -4.66 8.83
CA ALA A 158 6.64 -5.75 8.64
C ALA A 158 6.07 -7.12 9.06
N CYS A 159 5.33 -7.20 10.16
CA CYS A 159 4.65 -8.45 10.55
C CYS A 159 3.57 -8.87 9.56
N ARG A 160 2.73 -7.93 9.09
CA ARG A 160 1.67 -8.22 8.10
C ARG A 160 2.24 -8.78 6.80
N HIS A 161 3.39 -8.26 6.39
CA HIS A 161 4.08 -8.65 5.17
C HIS A 161 5.12 -9.77 5.37
N LYS A 162 5.22 -10.35 6.58
CA LYS A 162 6.18 -11.43 6.92
C LYS A 162 7.65 -11.06 6.69
N MET A 163 7.98 -9.80 6.95
CA MET A 163 9.30 -9.20 6.78
C MET A 163 10.05 -9.28 8.11
N ASP A 164 10.59 -10.46 8.42
CA ASP A 164 11.13 -10.78 9.74
C ASP A 164 12.33 -9.89 10.14
N ALA A 165 13.17 -9.49 9.20
CA ALA A 165 14.34 -8.65 9.50
C ALA A 165 13.92 -7.23 9.88
N GLU A 166 12.95 -6.70 9.15
CA GLU A 166 12.39 -5.38 9.31
C GLU A 166 11.55 -5.30 10.58
N ALA A 167 10.76 -6.34 10.89
CA ALA A 167 10.03 -6.46 12.14
C ALA A 167 11.00 -6.47 13.34
N ARG A 168 12.15 -7.17 13.24
CA ARG A 168 13.17 -7.13 14.29
C ARG A 168 13.76 -5.74 14.48
N ALA A 169 14.07 -5.03 13.40
CA ALA A 169 14.59 -3.67 13.46
C ALA A 169 13.60 -2.70 14.13
N ALA A 170 12.32 -2.80 13.75
CA ALA A 170 11.24 -1.98 14.30
C ALA A 170 10.93 -2.28 15.76
N ALA A 171 10.96 -3.55 16.17
CA ALA A 171 10.80 -3.94 17.57
C ALA A 171 11.92 -3.34 18.43
N LYS A 172 13.17 -3.40 17.97
CA LYS A 172 14.31 -2.77 18.66
C LYS A 172 14.13 -1.26 18.77
N ALA A 173 13.70 -0.59 17.70
CA ALA A 173 13.45 0.85 17.71
C ALA A 173 12.35 1.25 18.73
N THR A 174 11.31 0.42 18.87
CA THR A 174 10.24 0.64 19.87
C THR A 174 10.78 0.62 21.30
N LEU A 175 11.70 -0.30 21.61
CA LEU A 175 12.31 -0.42 22.94
C LEU A 175 13.23 0.75 23.30
N LEU A 176 13.76 1.46 22.30
CA LEU A 176 14.65 2.61 22.49
C LEU A 176 13.89 3.91 22.74
N GLN A 177 12.55 3.88 22.78
CA GLN A 177 11.70 5.05 23.01
C GLN A 177 10.94 4.91 24.35
N PRO A 178 11.44 5.51 25.44
CA PRO A 178 10.82 5.40 26.77
C PRO A 178 9.36 5.87 26.80
N SER A 179 9.02 6.88 26.00
CA SER A 179 7.68 7.45 25.91
C SER A 179 6.62 6.48 25.37
N ILE A 180 7.01 5.44 24.61
CA ILE A 180 6.08 4.40 24.14
C ILE A 180 5.69 3.45 25.29
N LEU A 181 6.56 3.31 26.29
CA LEU A 181 6.35 2.42 27.45
C LEU A 181 5.64 3.11 28.62
N GLU A 182 5.58 4.45 28.65
CA GLU A 182 5.04 5.27 29.76
C GLU A 182 3.61 5.81 29.53
N GLY A 183 2.77 5.12 28.76
CA GLY A 183 1.33 5.44 28.68
C GLY A 183 0.62 5.34 30.05
N PRO A 184 -0.52 6.03 30.27
CA PRO A 184 -1.23 6.10 31.57
C PRO A 184 -1.74 4.76 32.11
N CYS A 185 -1.61 3.69 31.33
CA CYS A 185 -1.76 2.32 31.76
C CYS A 185 -0.36 1.69 31.84
N GLY A 186 0.38 1.98 32.91
CA GLY A 186 1.65 1.30 33.18
C GLY A 186 1.43 -0.22 33.18
N PRO A 187 2.27 -1.01 32.49
CA PRO A 187 2.01 -2.44 32.35
C PRO A 187 2.27 -3.14 33.68
N SER A 188 1.23 -3.77 34.23
CA SER A 188 1.41 -4.95 35.08
C SER A 188 2.02 -6.03 34.19
N ILE A 189 3.31 -6.31 34.36
CA ILE A 189 4.01 -7.38 33.64
C ILE A 189 3.36 -8.70 34.04
N GLN A 190 2.48 -9.24 33.19
CA GLN A 190 2.00 -10.62 33.31
C GLN A 190 2.47 -11.40 32.10
N LEU A 191 3.40 -12.33 32.38
CA LEU A 191 4.02 -13.22 31.41
C LEU A 191 2.98 -14.24 30.93
N HIS A 192 2.53 -14.12 29.70
CA HIS A 192 1.78 -15.18 29.03
C HIS A 192 2.59 -15.71 27.84
N ASP A 193 2.94 -17.00 27.91
CA ASP A 193 3.66 -17.73 26.86
C ASP A 193 2.69 -17.98 25.68
N GLY A 194 2.73 -17.10 24.67
CA GLY A 194 1.87 -17.16 23.50
C GLY A 194 2.58 -17.83 22.31
N ARG A 195 2.16 -19.04 21.93
CA ARG A 195 2.57 -19.68 20.67
C ARG A 195 1.83 -19.02 19.49
N ALA A 196 2.42 -17.97 18.93
CA ALA A 196 2.15 -17.59 17.54
C ALA A 196 3.23 -18.22 16.65
N GLU A 197 2.84 -18.62 15.45
CA GLU A 197 3.50 -19.54 14.52
C GLU A 197 4.77 -18.97 13.85
N CYS A 198 5.67 -18.44 14.66
CA CYS A 198 7.04 -18.13 14.31
C CYS A 198 7.92 -18.74 15.43
N ARG A 199 8.95 -19.51 15.09
CA ARG A 199 9.63 -20.46 16.01
C ARG A 199 10.50 -19.81 17.11
N ARG A 200 10.14 -18.64 17.63
CA ARG A 200 10.82 -17.96 18.74
C ARG A 200 9.78 -17.47 19.73
N ARG A 201 10.08 -17.56 21.03
CA ARG A 201 9.17 -17.08 22.10
C ARG A 201 8.86 -15.59 21.87
N PHE A 202 7.58 -15.26 21.78
CA PHE A 202 7.11 -13.88 21.76
C PHE A 202 6.54 -13.54 23.12
N VAL A 203 6.93 -12.39 23.67
CA VAL A 203 6.20 -11.80 24.79
C VAL A 203 5.13 -10.90 24.17
N VAL A 204 3.87 -11.33 24.32
CA VAL A 204 2.70 -10.56 23.91
C VAL A 204 2.28 -9.66 25.07
N VAL A 205 2.40 -8.34 24.92
CA VAL A 205 1.79 -7.38 25.85
C VAL A 205 0.33 -7.21 25.43
N SER A 206 -0.60 -7.83 26.17
CA SER A 206 -2.05 -7.63 26.01
C SER A 206 -2.54 -6.60 27.02
N THR A 207 -3.11 -5.49 26.56
CA THR A 207 -3.85 -4.56 27.41
C THR A 207 -5.25 -5.14 27.66
N GLY A 208 -5.51 -5.63 28.87
CA GLY A 208 -6.85 -6.04 29.31
C GLY A 208 -7.82 -4.86 29.42
N PRO A 209 -9.14 -5.11 29.62
CA PRO A 209 -10.17 -4.11 29.40
C PRO A 209 -10.28 -3.14 30.59
N SER A 210 -9.54 -2.04 30.55
CA SER A 210 -9.76 -0.86 31.40
C SER A 210 -10.21 0.33 30.53
N LYS A 211 -11.51 0.37 30.23
CA LYS A 211 -12.32 1.53 29.79
C LYS A 211 -11.84 2.47 28.66
N CYS A 212 -10.70 2.24 28.02
CA CYS A 212 -10.23 3.02 26.88
C CYS A 212 -9.95 2.08 25.71
N SER A 213 -10.71 2.24 24.63
CA SER A 213 -10.84 1.32 23.50
C SER A 213 -9.67 1.38 22.51
N THR A 214 -8.45 1.03 22.95
CA THR A 214 -7.30 0.87 22.04
C THR A 214 -6.34 -0.19 22.58
N SER A 215 -6.36 -1.39 22.00
CA SER A 215 -5.37 -2.43 22.32
C SER A 215 -4.07 -2.14 21.58
N THR A 216 -3.01 -1.80 22.31
CA THR A 216 -1.65 -1.69 21.77
C THR A 216 -0.92 -2.99 22.03
N VAL A 217 -0.57 -3.72 20.97
CA VAL A 217 0.24 -4.94 21.05
C VAL A 217 1.71 -4.54 20.97
N LEU A 218 2.43 -4.62 22.09
CA LEU A 218 3.90 -4.50 22.11
C LEU A 218 4.50 -5.91 22.10
N CYS A 219 5.28 -6.20 21.06
CA CYS A 219 6.03 -7.45 20.92
C CYS A 219 7.47 -7.25 21.40
N VAL A 220 7.88 -7.99 22.42
CA VAL A 220 9.30 -8.11 22.81
C VAL A 220 9.84 -9.44 22.31
N LEU A 221 10.91 -9.38 21.51
CA LEU A 221 11.65 -10.55 21.08
C LEU A 221 12.67 -10.91 22.15
N GLN A 222 12.55 -12.10 22.73
CA GLN A 222 13.56 -12.64 23.62
C GLN A 222 14.46 -13.59 22.80
N GLU A 223 15.73 -13.20 22.61
CA GLU A 223 16.75 -14.10 22.06
C GLU A 223 17.24 -15.02 23.19
N ASN A 224 17.16 -16.33 22.99
CA ASN A 224 17.90 -17.29 23.81
C ASN A 224 19.27 -17.49 23.15
N GLU A 225 20.34 -17.36 23.94
CA GLU A 225 21.72 -17.71 23.59
C GLU A 225 21.86 -19.15 23.07
#